data_AF-A0A6P0XGG5-F1
#
_entry.id   AF-A0A6P0XGG5-F1
#
_cell.length_a   1.000
_cell.length_b   1.000
_cell.length_c   1.000
_cell.angle_alpha   90.00
_cell.angle_beta   90.00
_cell.angle_gamma   90.00
#
_symmetry.space_group_name_H-M   'P 1'
#
loop_
_entity.id
_entity.type
_entity.pdbx_description
1 polymer ?
#
loop_
_entity_poly.entity_id
_entity_poly.type
_entity_poly.pdbx_seq_one_letter_code
_entity_poly.pdbx_strand_id
1 'polypeptide(L)'
;MEKLASLSIPKNKWLSSEQKYQQYLTLIAQDKFNTLIEEIYSDKITDPQINLWGEPEYTYKANHDPITGEITTVEETPTGEILPTIPSIDDLITQCQKILQTKFDEIIDAGMTPGEKTEALELNHVLDFLSPILKVINGHKKTSLSLTKNCLTITKPWYRHQDIIKSAAVSIFLDATIDVNDLRSKLNLHRNQPILTFSSKEKDYSNLHLKFLTDFGHGSNQRRNGSEFCETERITALINQVSKNHKSEKIGLIDHKAHAYAHKLPSNVVKVGHWGNDSRGSNQFLDCTVMIDIGDYTENLGATSADWHCTTGQSVNPTNLSGRYGCYVQRRRIADLEQVIGRPRATNRPDEEITIYLPGKWKEDETRAIASRLPGVNIEEVATYDFCQKAARKGQQSQRKIIETFWDLITSQQDVTQDNIAKIVGLSRGRVAQICKDLLPTSFVRFKKMLVLLWDNLSKTNIPEKALSELPEDVGWFVEKWLPNFHEYVQQGETLEEVAENIELAIEFHGKQILDYVSVDTIVDLIKLFMAPMPINFWEELRRQVEPIPI
;
A
#
# COMPACT_ATOMS: atom_id res chain seq x y z
N MET A 1 -55.60 -31.73 2.90
CA MET A 1 -55.46 -31.45 4.34
C MET A 1 -55.50 -32.69 5.25
N GLU A 2 -55.64 -33.92 4.75
CA GLU A 2 -55.68 -35.14 5.62
C GLU A 2 -54.42 -36.03 5.59
N LYS A 3 -53.36 -35.66 4.87
CA LYS A 3 -52.07 -36.41 4.87
C LYS A 3 -50.96 -35.80 5.73
N LEU A 4 -51.27 -34.80 6.56
CA LEU A 4 -50.32 -34.16 7.48
C LEU A 4 -50.47 -34.60 8.95
N ALA A 5 -51.34 -35.59 9.25
CA ALA A 5 -51.73 -35.92 10.62
C ALA A 5 -50.98 -37.08 11.30
N SER A 6 -49.94 -37.68 10.70
CA SER A 6 -49.30 -38.88 11.28
C SER A 6 -47.77 -38.92 11.27
N LEU A 7 -47.12 -37.80 11.57
CA LEU A 7 -45.70 -37.82 11.97
C LEU A 7 -45.56 -37.40 13.43
N SER A 8 -45.74 -38.37 14.33
CA SER A 8 -45.37 -38.21 15.74
C SER A 8 -43.85 -38.23 15.88
N ILE A 9 -43.24 -37.06 16.11
CA ILE A 9 -41.82 -36.96 16.48
C ILE A 9 -41.71 -37.34 17.97
N PRO A 10 -40.76 -38.22 18.37
CA PRO A 10 -40.61 -38.60 19.77
C PRO A 10 -40.26 -37.40 20.65
N LYS A 11 -41.01 -37.21 21.75
CA LYS A 11 -40.58 -36.36 22.86
C LYS A 11 -39.33 -37.01 23.48
N ASN A 12 -38.15 -36.48 23.12
CA ASN A 12 -36.92 -36.40 23.90
C ASN A 12 -35.67 -36.58 23.02
N LYS A 13 -35.19 -35.47 22.46
CA LYS A 13 -33.75 -35.13 22.34
C LYS A 13 -33.64 -33.72 21.76
N TRP A 14 -32.97 -32.84 22.49
CA TRP A 14 -32.68 -31.47 22.07
C TRP A 14 -31.68 -31.51 20.91
N LEU A 15 -32.13 -31.26 19.68
CA LEU A 15 -31.27 -30.94 18.55
C LEU A 15 -30.98 -29.43 18.56
N SER A 16 -29.75 -29.03 18.27
CA SER A 16 -29.37 -27.62 18.19
C SER A 16 -30.07 -26.92 17.03
N SER A 17 -30.27 -25.60 17.14
CA SER A 17 -30.96 -24.76 16.14
C SER A 17 -30.37 -24.91 14.73
N GLU A 18 -29.06 -25.15 14.65
CA GLU A 18 -28.32 -25.36 13.41
C GLU A 18 -28.65 -26.70 12.73
N GLN A 19 -28.90 -27.77 13.49
CA GLN A 19 -29.29 -29.08 12.94
C GLN A 19 -30.73 -29.09 12.42
N LYS A 20 -31.63 -28.34 13.07
CA LYS A 20 -33.01 -28.13 12.58
C LYS A 20 -33.04 -27.25 11.32
N TYR A 21 -32.20 -26.22 11.26
CA TYR A 21 -32.04 -25.34 10.10
C TYR A 21 -31.46 -26.07 8.88
N GLN A 22 -30.45 -26.93 9.07
CA GLN A 22 -29.89 -27.77 8.01
C GLN A 22 -30.90 -28.80 7.48
N GLN A 23 -31.69 -29.44 8.36
CA GLN A 23 -32.77 -30.34 7.91
C GLN A 23 -33.87 -29.60 7.12
N TYR A 24 -34.22 -28.36 7.50
CA TYR A 24 -35.25 -27.58 6.83
C TYR A 24 -34.79 -27.06 5.44
N LEU A 25 -33.53 -26.63 5.32
CA LEU A 25 -32.92 -26.23 4.04
C LEU A 25 -32.78 -27.40 3.06
N THR A 26 -32.51 -28.61 3.56
CA THR A 26 -32.35 -29.81 2.72
C THR A 26 -33.69 -30.28 2.14
N LEU A 27 -34.82 -30.06 2.83
CA LEU A 27 -36.14 -30.60 2.45
C LEU A 27 -37.02 -29.66 1.61
N ILE A 28 -36.86 -28.34 1.70
CA ILE A 28 -37.76 -27.39 1.03
C ILE A 28 -37.09 -26.64 -0.13
N ALA A 29 -35.78 -26.41 -0.07
CA ALA A 29 -35.07 -25.65 -1.09
C ALA A 29 -34.52 -26.51 -2.24
N GLN A 30 -34.10 -27.76 -1.99
CA GLN A 30 -33.60 -28.63 -3.07
C GLN A 30 -34.72 -29.17 -3.95
N ASP A 31 -35.79 -29.70 -3.37
CA ASP A 31 -36.83 -30.41 -4.13
C ASP A 31 -37.61 -29.45 -5.04
N LYS A 32 -38.13 -28.33 -4.51
CA LYS A 32 -38.89 -27.36 -5.32
C LYS A 32 -38.03 -26.59 -6.33
N PHE A 33 -36.77 -26.30 -6.01
CA PHE A 33 -35.88 -25.57 -6.92
C PHE A 33 -35.35 -26.50 -8.02
N ASN A 34 -35.03 -27.76 -7.69
CA ASN A 34 -34.67 -28.77 -8.68
C ASN A 34 -35.87 -29.15 -9.53
N THR A 35 -37.08 -29.30 -8.97
CA THR A 35 -38.30 -29.51 -9.76
C THR A 35 -38.60 -28.33 -10.67
N LEU A 36 -38.36 -27.08 -10.25
CA LEU A 36 -38.54 -25.91 -11.12
C LEU A 36 -37.46 -25.84 -12.22
N ILE A 37 -36.20 -26.21 -11.93
CA ILE A 37 -35.15 -26.32 -12.95
C ILE A 37 -35.43 -27.49 -13.90
N GLU A 38 -35.89 -28.63 -13.41
CA GLU A 38 -36.30 -29.79 -14.23
C GLU A 38 -37.57 -29.48 -15.04
N GLU A 39 -38.55 -28.74 -14.52
CA GLU A 39 -39.75 -28.31 -15.24
C GLU A 39 -39.44 -27.25 -16.32
N ILE A 40 -38.50 -26.33 -16.06
CA ILE A 40 -38.13 -25.26 -17.01
C ILE A 40 -37.08 -25.74 -18.02
N TYR A 41 -36.19 -26.67 -17.64
CA TYR A 41 -35.03 -27.10 -18.44
C TYR A 41 -34.97 -28.61 -18.71
N SER A 42 -36.11 -29.34 -18.64
CA SER A 42 -36.18 -30.79 -18.85
C SER A 42 -35.29 -31.29 -20.01
N ASP A 43 -34.69 -32.47 -19.81
CA ASP A 43 -33.61 -33.22 -20.51
C ASP A 43 -33.42 -33.10 -22.05
N LYS A 44 -34.27 -32.38 -22.78
CA LYS A 44 -34.15 -32.16 -24.23
C LYS A 44 -33.08 -31.14 -24.63
N ILE A 45 -32.67 -30.23 -23.73
CA ILE A 45 -31.65 -29.19 -24.04
C ILE A 45 -30.22 -29.73 -23.94
N THR A 46 -30.01 -30.82 -23.20
CA THR A 46 -28.69 -31.44 -23.00
C THR A 46 -28.38 -32.57 -23.97
N ASP A 47 -29.31 -32.96 -24.86
CA ASP A 47 -29.05 -33.95 -25.90
C ASP A 47 -28.28 -33.31 -27.07
N PRO A 48 -26.99 -33.67 -27.28
CA PRO A 48 -26.18 -33.10 -28.35
C PRO A 48 -26.67 -33.47 -29.76
N GLN A 49 -27.68 -34.35 -29.91
CA GLN A 49 -28.29 -34.68 -31.20
C GLN A 49 -29.54 -33.85 -31.53
N ILE A 50 -30.05 -33.02 -30.61
CA ILE A 50 -31.19 -32.13 -30.87
C ILE A 50 -30.68 -30.79 -31.38
N ASN A 51 -30.91 -30.50 -32.66
CA ASN A 51 -30.75 -29.14 -33.20
C ASN A 51 -31.87 -28.24 -32.62
N LEU A 52 -31.57 -27.54 -31.54
CA LEU A 52 -32.49 -26.65 -30.81
C LEU A 52 -33.04 -25.48 -31.65
N TRP A 53 -32.48 -25.23 -32.84
CA TRP A 53 -32.85 -24.11 -33.69
C TRP A 53 -33.70 -24.52 -34.90
N GLY A 54 -33.83 -25.83 -35.19
CA GLY A 54 -34.38 -26.31 -36.45
C GLY A 54 -33.62 -25.79 -37.68
N GLU A 55 -33.81 -26.38 -38.86
CA GLU A 55 -33.61 -25.62 -40.09
C GLU A 55 -34.96 -25.01 -40.44
N PRO A 56 -35.11 -23.68 -40.46
CA PRO A 56 -36.39 -23.07 -40.73
C PRO A 56 -36.78 -23.33 -42.20
N GLU A 57 -37.82 -24.15 -42.40
CA GLU A 57 -38.47 -24.26 -43.71
C GLU A 57 -39.41 -23.08 -43.90
N TYR A 58 -39.08 -22.24 -44.88
CA TYR A 58 -39.89 -21.10 -45.30
C TYR A 58 -40.65 -21.45 -46.57
N THR A 59 -41.92 -21.11 -46.62
CA THR A 59 -42.66 -21.01 -47.89
C THR A 59 -42.67 -19.56 -48.32
N TYR A 60 -42.15 -19.33 -49.53
CA TYR A 60 -42.03 -18.01 -50.14
C TYR A 60 -43.19 -17.83 -51.12
N LYS A 61 -43.98 -16.77 -50.94
CA LYS A 61 -45.04 -16.41 -51.88
C LYS A 61 -44.69 -15.07 -52.53
N ALA A 62 -44.34 -15.11 -53.81
CA ALA A 62 -44.08 -13.91 -54.60
C ALA A 62 -45.41 -13.29 -55.05
N ASN A 63 -45.64 -12.04 -54.68
CA ASN A 63 -46.78 -11.24 -55.11
C ASN A 63 -46.36 -10.40 -56.31
N HIS A 64 -47.12 -10.51 -57.39
CA HIS A 64 -46.82 -9.82 -58.65
C HIS A 64 -47.75 -8.62 -58.84
N ASP A 65 -47.23 -7.55 -59.44
CA ASP A 65 -48.05 -6.44 -59.91
C ASP A 65 -49.05 -6.97 -60.95
N PRO A 66 -50.36 -6.77 -60.76
CA PRO A 66 -51.38 -7.36 -61.62
C PRO A 66 -51.46 -6.74 -63.01
N ILE A 67 -50.79 -5.60 -63.26
CA ILE A 67 -50.78 -4.89 -64.54
C ILE A 67 -49.47 -5.14 -65.30
N THR A 68 -48.32 -5.17 -64.62
CA THR A 68 -47.01 -5.36 -65.27
C THR A 68 -46.44 -6.77 -65.15
N GLY A 69 -46.92 -7.58 -64.21
CA GLY A 69 -46.48 -8.96 -63.97
C GLY A 69 -45.15 -9.10 -63.21
N GLU A 70 -44.49 -8.00 -62.86
CA GLU A 70 -43.23 -8.02 -62.10
C GLU A 70 -43.47 -8.34 -60.61
N ILE A 71 -42.52 -9.05 -59.99
CA ILE A 71 -42.59 -9.37 -58.55
C ILE A 71 -42.41 -8.07 -57.77
N THR A 72 -43.40 -7.73 -56.94
CA THR A 72 -43.39 -6.51 -56.13
C THR A 72 -42.90 -6.79 -54.71
N THR A 73 -43.31 -7.90 -54.12
CA THR A 73 -42.86 -8.35 -52.79
C THR A 73 -42.85 -9.87 -52.72
N VAL A 74 -41.95 -10.44 -51.91
CA VAL A 74 -41.96 -11.86 -51.55
C VAL A 74 -42.28 -11.94 -50.06
N GLU A 75 -43.41 -12.57 -49.72
CA GLU A 75 -43.80 -12.81 -48.34
C GLU A 75 -43.26 -14.17 -47.90
N GLU A 76 -42.48 -14.14 -46.82
CA GLU A 76 -41.92 -15.32 -46.16
C GLU A 76 -42.86 -15.73 -45.02
N THR A 77 -43.38 -16.96 -45.08
CA THR A 77 -44.18 -17.49 -43.97
C THR A 77 -43.46 -18.70 -43.37
N PRO A 78 -43.13 -18.67 -42.05
CA PRO A 78 -42.55 -19.84 -41.38
C PRO A 78 -43.60 -20.95 -41.27
N THR A 79 -43.29 -22.14 -41.74
CA THR A 79 -44.15 -23.33 -41.55
C THR A 79 -43.66 -24.15 -40.37
N GLY A 80 -44.23 -23.91 -39.17
CA GLY A 80 -43.97 -24.73 -37.97
C GLY A 80 -44.55 -24.13 -36.68
N GLU A 81 -44.96 -24.98 -35.75
CA GLU A 81 -45.47 -24.59 -34.42
C GLU A 81 -44.48 -23.71 -33.65
N ILE A 82 -44.98 -22.63 -33.05
CA ILE A 82 -44.21 -21.70 -32.22
C ILE A 82 -43.75 -22.47 -30.97
N LEU A 83 -42.46 -22.81 -30.90
CA LEU A 83 -41.84 -23.37 -29.69
C LEU A 83 -41.96 -22.36 -28.53
N PRO A 84 -42.19 -22.83 -27.28
CA PRO A 84 -42.32 -21.95 -26.13
C PRO A 84 -41.03 -21.13 -25.95
N THR A 85 -41.19 -19.80 -25.93
CA THR A 85 -40.10 -18.86 -25.63
C THR A 85 -39.49 -19.18 -24.28
N ILE A 86 -38.21 -19.55 -24.27
CA ILE A 86 -37.41 -19.73 -23.06
C ILE A 86 -37.53 -18.44 -22.22
N PRO A 87 -37.93 -18.50 -20.93
CA PRO A 87 -38.04 -17.32 -20.08
C PRO A 87 -36.71 -16.57 -20.02
N SER A 88 -36.76 -15.23 -20.08
CA SER A 88 -35.54 -14.43 -19.97
C SER A 88 -34.91 -14.56 -18.58
N ILE A 89 -33.62 -14.24 -18.45
CA ILE A 89 -32.94 -14.21 -17.13
C ILE A 89 -33.63 -13.20 -16.19
N ASP A 90 -34.22 -12.14 -16.71
CA ASP A 90 -34.98 -11.17 -15.91
C ASP A 90 -36.31 -11.77 -15.40
N ASP A 91 -36.95 -12.64 -16.19
CA ASP A 91 -38.09 -13.43 -15.75
C ASP A 91 -37.69 -14.41 -14.64
N LEU A 92 -36.54 -15.08 -14.79
CA LEU A 92 -35.99 -15.96 -13.77
C LEU A 92 -35.67 -15.21 -12.47
N ILE A 93 -35.01 -14.03 -12.56
CA ILE A 93 -34.73 -13.17 -11.40
C ILE A 93 -36.04 -12.77 -10.72
N THR A 94 -37.04 -12.35 -11.49
CA THR A 94 -38.35 -11.92 -10.98
C THR A 94 -39.08 -13.07 -10.28
N GLN A 95 -39.06 -14.27 -10.87
CA GLN A 95 -39.69 -15.45 -10.27
C GLN A 95 -38.96 -15.92 -9.01
N CYS A 96 -37.63 -15.97 -9.04
CA CYS A 96 -36.84 -16.27 -7.85
C CYS A 96 -37.10 -15.24 -6.74
N GLN A 97 -37.16 -13.95 -7.07
CA GLN A 97 -37.48 -12.91 -6.08
C GLN A 97 -38.88 -13.07 -5.50
N LYS A 98 -39.90 -13.42 -6.30
CA LYS A 98 -41.27 -13.71 -5.81
C LYS A 98 -41.31 -14.93 -4.88
N ILE A 99 -40.59 -15.99 -5.23
CA ILE A 99 -40.54 -17.23 -4.44
C ILE A 99 -39.77 -17.01 -3.12
N LEU A 100 -38.71 -16.22 -3.18
CA LEU A 100 -37.83 -15.91 -2.06
C LEU A 100 -38.31 -14.69 -1.24
N GLN A 101 -39.38 -14.00 -1.65
CA GLN A 101 -39.83 -12.81 -0.95
C GLN A 101 -40.34 -13.18 0.44
N THR A 102 -39.63 -12.73 1.47
CA THR A 102 -40.14 -12.76 2.84
C THR A 102 -41.43 -11.95 2.88
N LYS A 103 -42.54 -12.59 3.24
CA LYS A 103 -43.83 -11.91 3.39
C LYS A 103 -43.85 -11.15 4.72
N PHE A 104 -43.12 -10.04 4.76
CA PHE A 104 -42.96 -9.21 5.95
C PHE A 104 -44.30 -8.79 6.55
N ASP A 105 -45.29 -8.48 5.71
CA ASP A 105 -46.62 -8.09 6.16
C ASP A 105 -47.31 -9.22 6.95
N GLU A 106 -47.16 -10.48 6.52
CA GLU A 106 -47.70 -11.64 7.26
C GLU A 106 -47.02 -11.86 8.62
N ILE A 107 -45.73 -11.49 8.76
CA ILE A 107 -44.98 -11.60 10.03
C ILE A 107 -45.27 -10.39 10.95
N ILE A 108 -45.44 -9.20 10.37
CA ILE A 108 -45.76 -7.97 11.09
C ILE A 108 -47.20 -8.02 11.63
N ASP A 109 -48.13 -8.54 10.84
CA ASP A 109 -49.55 -8.66 11.20
C ASP A 109 -49.88 -9.92 12.03
N ALA A 110 -48.92 -10.84 12.15
CA ALA A 110 -49.07 -11.99 13.04
C ALA A 110 -49.12 -11.52 14.52
N GLY A 111 -50.03 -12.12 15.30
CA GLY A 111 -50.20 -11.91 16.74
C GLY A 111 -49.05 -12.48 17.60
N MET A 112 -47.81 -12.31 17.15
CA MET A 112 -46.57 -12.75 17.78
C MET A 112 -46.05 -11.69 18.77
N THR A 113 -45.33 -12.12 19.80
CA THR A 113 -44.60 -11.22 20.69
C THR A 113 -43.39 -10.58 19.99
N PRO A 114 -42.83 -9.46 20.49
CA PRO A 114 -41.68 -8.81 19.86
C PRO A 114 -40.44 -9.71 19.69
N GLY A 115 -40.20 -10.63 20.65
CA GLY A 115 -39.11 -11.60 20.55
C GLY A 115 -39.34 -12.62 19.43
N GLU A 116 -40.56 -13.15 19.34
CA GLU A 116 -40.98 -14.10 18.30
C GLU A 116 -40.99 -13.46 16.90
N LYS A 117 -41.35 -12.17 16.80
CA LYS A 117 -41.23 -11.42 15.53
C LYS A 117 -39.79 -11.27 15.09
N THR A 118 -38.88 -10.99 16.02
CA THR A 118 -37.44 -10.85 15.72
C THR A 118 -36.88 -12.18 15.21
N GLU A 119 -37.20 -13.28 15.91
CA GLU A 119 -36.78 -14.63 15.51
C GLU A 119 -37.41 -15.06 14.17
N ALA A 120 -38.69 -14.76 13.94
CA ALA A 120 -39.36 -15.04 12.67
C ALA A 120 -38.81 -14.22 11.51
N LEU A 121 -38.43 -12.95 11.74
CA LEU A 121 -37.75 -12.12 10.75
C LEU A 121 -36.36 -12.68 10.42
N GLU A 122 -35.56 -13.05 11.43
CA GLU A 122 -34.24 -13.66 11.24
C GLU A 122 -34.30 -15.00 10.48
N LEU A 123 -35.32 -15.82 10.74
CA LEU A 123 -35.50 -17.13 10.11
C LEU A 123 -36.06 -17.07 8.68
N ASN A 124 -36.85 -16.05 8.34
CA ASN A 124 -37.54 -15.96 7.05
C ASN A 124 -36.96 -14.88 6.12
N HIS A 125 -36.01 -14.05 6.58
CA HIS A 125 -35.37 -13.03 5.76
C HIS A 125 -34.50 -13.68 4.68
N VAL A 126 -35.01 -13.79 3.45
CA VAL A 126 -34.16 -14.22 2.34
C VAL A 126 -33.26 -13.05 1.96
N LEU A 127 -31.97 -13.23 2.23
CA LEU A 127 -30.94 -12.30 1.80
C LEU A 127 -30.98 -12.20 0.26
N ASP A 128 -31.11 -10.99 -0.28
CA ASP A 128 -31.08 -10.67 -1.72
C ASP A 128 -29.67 -10.88 -2.31
N PHE A 129 -29.12 -12.10 -2.17
CA PHE A 129 -27.81 -12.50 -2.68
C PHE A 129 -27.91 -13.08 -4.09
N LEU A 130 -29.02 -13.73 -4.44
CA LEU A 130 -29.19 -14.42 -5.71
C LEU A 130 -29.27 -13.45 -6.89
N SER A 131 -30.04 -12.36 -6.79
CA SER A 131 -30.17 -11.36 -7.85
C SER A 131 -28.82 -10.73 -8.24
N PRO A 132 -27.97 -10.28 -7.31
CA PRO A 132 -26.61 -9.84 -7.63
C PRO A 132 -25.75 -10.90 -8.34
N ILE A 133 -25.84 -12.18 -7.94
CA ILE A 133 -25.06 -13.27 -8.58
C ILE A 133 -25.52 -13.49 -10.02
N LEU A 134 -26.84 -13.63 -10.23
CA LEU A 134 -27.41 -13.83 -11.56
C LEU A 134 -27.07 -12.67 -12.51
N LYS A 135 -27.10 -11.44 -12.00
CA LYS A 135 -26.65 -10.26 -12.76
C LYS A 135 -25.20 -10.39 -13.21
N VAL A 136 -24.29 -10.80 -12.32
CA VAL A 136 -22.87 -10.99 -12.67
C VAL A 136 -22.69 -12.09 -13.72
N ILE A 137 -23.38 -13.23 -13.54
CA ILE A 137 -23.36 -14.33 -14.52
C ILE A 137 -23.85 -13.84 -15.89
N ASN A 138 -24.86 -12.96 -15.91
CA ASN A 138 -25.38 -12.35 -17.13
C ASN A 138 -24.55 -11.15 -17.64
N GLY A 139 -23.30 -11.01 -17.20
CA GLY A 139 -22.37 -10.01 -17.72
C GLY A 139 -22.51 -8.61 -17.10
N HIS A 140 -23.28 -8.44 -16.01
CA HIS A 140 -23.31 -7.17 -15.27
C HIS A 140 -21.96 -6.92 -14.58
N LYS A 141 -21.23 -5.93 -15.09
CA LYS A 141 -19.84 -5.69 -14.69
C LYS A 141 -19.66 -4.89 -13.41
N LYS A 142 -20.71 -4.24 -12.88
CA LYS A 142 -20.60 -3.35 -11.69
C LYS A 142 -20.94 -4.04 -10.37
N THR A 143 -20.70 -5.34 -10.27
CA THR A 143 -20.90 -6.11 -9.03
C THR A 143 -19.68 -7.01 -8.85
N SER A 144 -19.06 -6.96 -7.68
CA SER A 144 -17.88 -7.77 -7.38
C SER A 144 -18.26 -9.00 -6.56
N LEU A 145 -17.83 -10.18 -7.01
CA LEU A 145 -17.95 -11.43 -6.28
C LEU A 145 -16.55 -11.86 -5.83
N SER A 146 -16.40 -12.21 -4.55
CA SER A 146 -15.16 -12.78 -4.03
C SER A 146 -15.44 -13.92 -3.07
N LEU A 147 -14.72 -15.03 -3.22
CA LEU A 147 -14.80 -16.17 -2.33
C LEU A 147 -13.55 -16.22 -1.45
N THR A 148 -13.71 -16.19 -0.13
CA THR A 148 -12.59 -16.29 0.81
C THR A 148 -13.01 -17.05 2.06
N LYS A 149 -12.23 -18.05 2.47
CA LYS A 149 -12.50 -18.88 3.68
C LYS A 149 -13.96 -19.38 3.75
N ASN A 150 -14.46 -19.91 2.63
CA ASN A 150 -15.84 -20.40 2.47
C ASN A 150 -16.95 -19.34 2.61
N CYS A 151 -16.59 -18.05 2.59
CA CYS A 151 -17.56 -16.95 2.56
C CYS A 151 -17.58 -16.33 1.16
N LEU A 152 -18.76 -16.33 0.53
CA LEU A 152 -19.02 -15.54 -0.68
C LEU A 152 -19.37 -14.11 -0.25
N THR A 153 -18.49 -13.18 -0.56
CA THR A 153 -18.74 -11.74 -0.38
C THR A 153 -19.21 -11.15 -1.70
N ILE A 154 -20.37 -10.48 -1.66
CA ILE A 154 -20.96 -9.78 -2.79
C ILE A 154 -20.88 -8.28 -2.48
N THR A 155 -20.12 -7.54 -3.28
CA THR A 155 -20.06 -6.08 -3.20
C THR A 155 -20.85 -5.50 -4.37
N LYS A 156 -21.82 -4.62 -4.08
CA LYS A 156 -22.64 -3.93 -5.08
C LYS A 156 -22.74 -2.44 -4.76
N PRO A 157 -22.88 -1.56 -5.78
CA PRO A 157 -23.19 -0.15 -5.55
C PRO A 157 -24.47 0.01 -4.74
N TRP A 158 -24.48 1.00 -3.85
CA TRP A 158 -25.67 1.38 -3.11
C TRP A 158 -26.50 2.37 -3.95
N TYR A 159 -27.31 1.83 -4.87
CA TYR A 159 -28.10 2.64 -5.81
C TYR A 159 -29.02 3.65 -5.11
N ARG A 160 -29.68 3.26 -4.00
CA ARG A 160 -30.55 4.18 -3.25
C ARG A 160 -29.86 5.50 -2.83
N HIS A 161 -28.61 5.46 -2.38
CA HIS A 161 -27.89 6.69 -2.01
C HIS A 161 -27.52 7.51 -3.24
N GLN A 162 -27.15 6.85 -4.34
CA GLN A 162 -26.92 7.53 -5.61
C GLN A 162 -28.20 8.23 -6.11
N ASP A 163 -29.36 7.57 -5.99
CA ASP A 163 -30.65 8.12 -6.43
C ASP A 163 -31.10 9.29 -5.55
N ILE A 164 -30.86 9.23 -4.24
CA ILE A 164 -31.09 10.36 -3.34
C ILE A 164 -30.22 11.56 -3.74
N ILE A 165 -28.93 11.33 -4.01
CA ILE A 165 -28.01 12.40 -4.43
C ILE A 165 -28.41 12.98 -5.79
N LYS A 166 -28.86 12.14 -6.73
CA LYS A 166 -29.28 12.55 -8.09
C LYS A 166 -30.63 13.27 -8.11
N SER A 167 -31.52 12.98 -7.15
CA SER A 167 -32.82 13.65 -7.05
C SER A 167 -32.73 15.03 -6.38
N ALA A 168 -31.65 15.29 -5.64
CA ALA A 168 -31.38 16.63 -5.10
C ALA A 168 -31.06 17.62 -6.23
N ALA A 169 -31.62 18.83 -6.15
CA ALA A 169 -31.31 19.91 -7.09
C ALA A 169 -29.83 20.33 -7.03
N VAL A 170 -29.25 20.29 -5.82
CA VAL A 170 -27.83 20.56 -5.55
C VAL A 170 -27.35 19.61 -4.46
N SER A 171 -26.21 18.97 -4.69
CA SER A 171 -25.51 18.12 -3.70
C SER A 171 -24.14 18.72 -3.38
N ILE A 172 -23.89 18.97 -2.09
CA ILE A 172 -22.62 19.53 -1.61
C ILE A 172 -21.86 18.42 -0.89
N PHE A 173 -20.65 18.11 -1.36
CA PHE A 173 -19.74 17.15 -0.74
C PHE A 173 -18.67 17.90 0.03
N LEU A 174 -18.50 17.57 1.32
CA LEU A 174 -17.54 18.21 2.22
C LEU A 174 -16.23 17.41 2.37
N ASP A 175 -15.90 16.57 1.40
CA ASP A 175 -14.63 15.83 1.36
C ASP A 175 -13.63 16.60 0.49
N ALA A 176 -12.60 17.15 1.14
CA ALA A 176 -11.54 17.92 0.47
C ALA A 176 -10.49 17.02 -0.21
N THR A 177 -10.52 15.71 0.03
CA THR A 177 -9.45 14.78 -0.37
C THR A 177 -9.83 13.80 -1.48
N ILE A 178 -11.10 13.76 -1.88
CA ILE A 178 -11.58 12.90 -2.97
C ILE A 178 -11.28 13.51 -4.35
N ASP A 179 -10.76 12.69 -5.27
CA ASP A 179 -10.58 13.10 -6.67
C ASP A 179 -11.92 13.23 -7.39
N VAL A 180 -12.06 14.26 -8.23
CA VAL A 180 -13.30 14.54 -8.97
C VAL A 180 -13.72 13.39 -9.87
N ASN A 181 -12.77 12.68 -10.49
CA ASN A 181 -13.08 11.55 -11.36
C ASN A 181 -13.51 10.32 -10.55
N ASP A 182 -12.93 10.13 -9.37
CA ASP A 182 -13.33 9.06 -8.46
C ASP A 182 -14.74 9.33 -7.92
N LEU A 183 -15.05 10.56 -7.51
CA LEU A 183 -16.40 10.99 -7.12
C LEU A 183 -17.40 10.78 -8.26
N ARG A 184 -17.06 11.22 -9.48
CA ARG A 184 -17.89 11.02 -10.67
C ARG A 184 -18.23 9.54 -10.90
N SER A 185 -17.22 8.67 -10.73
CA SER A 185 -17.38 7.22 -10.90
C SER A 185 -18.27 6.62 -9.81
N LYS A 186 -18.10 7.04 -8.55
CA LYS A 186 -18.92 6.60 -7.41
C LYS A 186 -20.38 7.02 -7.52
N LEU A 187 -20.65 8.19 -8.09
CA LEU A 187 -22.00 8.71 -8.30
C LEU A 187 -22.64 8.25 -9.62
N ASN A 188 -21.89 7.53 -10.46
CA ASN A 188 -22.31 7.11 -11.79
C ASN A 188 -22.84 8.30 -12.61
N LEU A 189 -22.05 9.39 -12.64
CA LEU A 189 -22.35 10.61 -13.39
C LEU A 189 -21.64 10.59 -14.75
N HIS A 190 -22.24 11.27 -15.74
CA HIS A 190 -21.64 11.38 -17.06
C HIS A 190 -20.35 12.22 -17.02
N ARG A 191 -19.39 11.94 -17.92
CA ARG A 191 -18.10 12.67 -17.96
C ARG A 191 -18.25 14.18 -18.09
N ASN A 192 -19.29 14.60 -18.82
CA ASN A 192 -19.57 15.99 -19.13
C ASN A 192 -20.43 16.70 -18.06
N GLN A 193 -20.88 15.99 -17.02
CA GLN A 193 -21.63 16.61 -15.94
C GLN A 193 -20.67 17.46 -15.09
N PRO A 194 -20.95 18.77 -14.92
CA PRO A 194 -20.06 19.66 -14.19
C PRO A 194 -20.05 19.29 -12.71
N ILE A 195 -18.86 19.19 -12.14
CA ILE A 195 -18.63 19.13 -10.69
C ILE A 195 -17.83 20.39 -10.36
N LEU A 196 -18.44 21.31 -9.63
CA LEU A 196 -17.78 22.52 -9.18
C LEU A 196 -16.94 22.22 -7.95
N THR A 197 -15.64 22.46 -8.04
CA THR A 197 -14.71 22.32 -6.92
C THR A 197 -14.39 23.69 -6.35
N PHE A 198 -14.58 23.83 -5.04
CA PHE A 198 -14.20 25.03 -4.30
C PHE A 198 -13.03 24.67 -3.40
N SER A 199 -11.95 25.43 -3.49
CA SER A 199 -10.83 25.34 -2.56
C SER A 199 -10.77 26.59 -1.69
N SER A 200 -10.33 26.45 -0.43
CA SER A 200 -9.97 27.63 0.35
C SER A 200 -8.71 28.25 -0.22
N LYS A 201 -8.51 29.56 0.05
CA LYS A 201 -7.21 30.20 -0.14
C LYS A 201 -6.12 29.35 0.52
N GLU A 202 -4.97 29.26 -0.15
CA GLU A 202 -3.80 28.55 0.38
C GLU A 202 -3.51 28.97 1.81
N LYS A 203 -3.32 27.96 2.66
CA LYS A 203 -2.93 28.15 4.06
C LYS A 203 -1.43 28.01 4.18
N ASP A 204 -0.87 28.74 5.14
CA ASP A 204 0.55 28.64 5.47
C ASP A 204 0.79 27.42 6.37
N TYR A 205 1.75 26.58 5.97
CA TYR A 205 2.21 25.41 6.73
C TYR A 205 3.68 25.57 7.18
N SER A 206 4.22 26.79 7.22
CA SER A 206 5.61 27.06 7.66
C SER A 206 5.94 26.55 9.06
N ASN A 207 4.93 26.41 9.93
CA ASN A 207 5.06 25.88 11.29
C ASN A 207 4.92 24.34 11.38
N LEU A 208 4.78 23.66 10.24
CA LEU A 208 4.64 22.21 10.18
C LEU A 208 5.93 21.56 9.68
N HIS A 209 6.43 20.62 10.47
CA HIS A 209 7.61 19.80 10.16
C HIS A 209 7.20 18.35 9.95
N LEU A 210 7.46 17.83 8.77
CA LEU A 210 7.24 16.42 8.42
C LEU A 210 8.58 15.70 8.36
N LYS A 211 8.79 14.74 9.26
CA LYS A 211 10.00 13.91 9.30
C LYS A 211 9.68 12.51 8.79
N PHE A 212 10.01 12.26 7.53
CA PHE A 212 9.87 10.95 6.90
C PHE A 212 11.05 10.07 7.30
N LEU A 213 10.80 9.02 8.08
CA LEU A 213 11.86 8.12 8.50
C LEU A 213 12.10 7.05 7.44
N THR A 214 13.17 7.23 6.66
CA THR A 214 13.53 6.33 5.56
C THR A 214 14.09 5.01 6.11
N ASP A 215 14.00 3.94 5.32
CA ASP A 215 14.43 2.57 5.66
C ASP A 215 13.71 1.90 6.85
N PHE A 216 12.65 2.50 7.38
CA PHE A 216 11.87 1.90 8.47
C PHE A 216 11.23 0.58 8.03
N GLY A 217 10.72 0.55 6.79
CA GLY A 217 9.85 -0.50 6.27
C GLY A 217 8.38 -0.14 6.39
N HIS A 218 7.50 -1.11 6.13
CA HIS A 218 6.07 -0.83 6.02
C HIS A 218 5.38 -0.47 7.34
N GLY A 219 5.94 -0.86 8.51
CA GLY A 219 5.26 -0.66 9.78
C GLY A 219 3.92 -1.42 9.83
N SER A 220 3.81 -2.56 9.14
CA SER A 220 2.53 -3.15 8.75
C SER A 220 1.71 -3.70 9.94
N ASN A 221 0.45 -4.06 9.68
CA ASN A 221 -0.38 -4.77 10.66
C ASN A 221 0.15 -6.19 11.00
N GLN A 222 0.94 -6.82 10.12
CA GLN A 222 1.47 -8.17 10.32
C GLN A 222 2.85 -8.15 11.00
N ARG A 223 2.87 -7.71 12.26
CA ARG A 223 4.10 -7.64 13.05
C ARG A 223 4.38 -8.98 13.69
N ARG A 224 5.63 -9.45 13.57
CA ARG A 224 6.11 -10.58 14.36
C ARG A 224 6.39 -10.08 15.78
N ASN A 225 6.07 -10.91 16.78
CA ASN A 225 6.39 -10.67 18.19
C ASN A 225 7.47 -11.65 18.66
N GLY A 226 8.17 -11.32 19.76
CA GLY A 226 8.98 -12.30 20.49
C GLY A 226 10.49 -12.32 20.20
N SER A 227 11.06 -11.28 19.57
CA SER A 227 12.52 -11.07 19.56
C SER A 227 12.87 -9.59 19.66
N GLU A 228 14.05 -9.26 20.18
CA GLU A 228 14.55 -7.88 20.34
C GLU A 228 14.67 -7.09 19.01
N PHE A 229 14.64 -7.80 17.87
CA PHE A 229 14.69 -7.21 16.53
C PHE A 229 13.34 -7.23 15.81
N CYS A 230 12.27 -7.61 16.52
CA CYS A 230 10.94 -7.64 15.93
C CYS A 230 10.43 -6.23 15.66
N GLU A 231 9.51 -6.10 14.70
CA GLU A 231 8.98 -4.80 14.27
C GLU A 231 8.33 -4.04 15.44
N THR A 232 7.71 -4.76 16.37
CA THR A 232 7.12 -4.20 17.59
C THR A 232 8.15 -3.54 18.52
N GLU A 233 9.29 -4.19 18.78
CA GLU A 233 10.36 -3.63 19.61
C GLU A 233 11.02 -2.42 18.95
N ARG A 234 11.19 -2.47 17.62
CA ARG A 234 11.72 -1.34 16.83
C ARG A 234 10.80 -0.12 16.89
N ILE A 235 9.49 -0.31 16.74
CA ILE A 235 8.49 0.75 16.88
C ILE A 235 8.48 1.30 18.31
N THR A 236 8.58 0.43 19.32
CA THR A 236 8.65 0.83 20.72
C THR A 236 9.90 1.68 20.99
N ALA A 237 11.06 1.29 20.43
CA ALA A 237 12.29 2.06 20.51
C ALA A 237 12.15 3.43 19.86
N LEU A 238 11.47 3.51 18.70
CA LEU A 238 11.18 4.76 18.02
C LEU A 238 10.29 5.68 18.85
N ILE A 239 9.16 5.17 19.36
CA ILE A 239 8.23 5.93 20.20
C ILE A 239 8.96 6.50 21.42
N ASN A 240 9.79 5.68 22.07
CA ASN A 240 10.60 6.12 23.20
C ASN A 240 11.63 7.18 22.80
N GLN A 241 12.23 7.09 21.61
CA GLN A 241 13.19 8.09 21.14
C GLN A 241 12.50 9.44 20.87
N VAL A 242 11.35 9.43 20.20
CA VAL A 242 10.55 10.65 19.98
C VAL A 242 10.13 11.26 21.32
N SER A 243 9.62 10.44 22.25
CA SER A 243 9.25 10.89 23.59
C SER A 243 10.41 11.52 24.37
N LYS A 244 11.62 11.00 24.23
CA LYS A 244 12.84 11.56 24.86
C LYS A 244 13.27 12.88 24.25
N ASN A 245 13.07 13.07 22.94
CA ASN A 245 13.39 14.32 22.26
C ASN A 245 12.36 15.41 22.61
N HIS A 246 11.13 15.00 22.92
CA HIS A 246 9.96 15.88 23.12
C HIS A 246 9.35 15.73 24.53
N LYS A 247 10.18 15.80 25.58
CA LYS A 247 9.77 15.44 26.96
C LYS A 247 8.61 16.27 27.51
N SER A 248 8.56 17.56 27.17
CA SER A 248 7.56 18.51 27.66
C SER A 248 6.33 18.62 26.77
N GLU A 249 6.31 17.92 25.64
CA GLU A 249 5.31 18.09 24.61
C GLU A 249 4.26 16.98 24.64
N LYS A 250 3.05 17.32 24.17
CA LYS A 250 1.96 16.36 24.05
C LYS A 250 2.09 15.59 22.74
N ILE A 251 2.28 14.29 22.84
CA ILE A 251 2.47 13.40 21.70
C ILE A 251 1.16 12.65 21.39
N GLY A 252 0.77 12.69 20.13
CA GLY A 252 -0.25 11.80 19.55
C GLY A 252 0.41 10.62 18.83
N LEU A 253 -0.22 9.45 18.92
CA LEU A 253 0.21 8.24 18.23
C LEU A 253 -0.94 7.70 17.37
N ILE A 254 -0.67 7.44 16.10
CA ILE A 254 -1.54 6.64 15.23
C ILE A 254 -0.78 5.41 14.77
N ASP A 255 -1.42 4.26 14.91
CA ASP A 255 -0.86 2.97 14.51
C ASP A 255 -1.94 2.10 13.84
N HIS A 256 -1.61 0.90 13.39
CA HIS A 256 -2.59 -0.09 12.99
C HIS A 256 -3.44 -0.53 14.19
N LYS A 257 -4.74 -0.76 13.95
CA LYS A 257 -5.73 -1.11 14.97
C LYS A 257 -5.30 -2.25 15.90
N ALA A 258 -4.60 -3.26 15.38
CA ALA A 258 -4.15 -4.40 16.18
C ALA A 258 -3.04 -4.04 17.20
N HIS A 259 -2.35 -2.92 17.01
CA HIS A 259 -1.14 -2.55 17.75
C HIS A 259 -1.25 -1.24 18.51
N ALA A 260 -2.10 -0.31 18.07
CA ALA A 260 -2.21 1.04 18.65
C ALA A 260 -2.30 1.05 20.19
N TYR A 261 -3.07 0.12 20.76
CA TYR A 261 -3.32 0.04 22.21
C TYR A 261 -2.49 -1.05 22.92
N ALA A 262 -1.57 -1.70 22.22
CA ALA A 262 -0.77 -2.80 22.78
C ALA A 262 0.57 -2.34 23.37
N HIS A 263 1.04 -1.15 22.98
CA HIS A 263 2.33 -0.61 23.42
C HIS A 263 2.28 -0.14 24.87
N LYS A 264 3.37 -0.34 25.62
CA LYS A 264 3.61 0.41 26.86
C LYS A 264 4.12 1.79 26.49
N LEU A 265 3.24 2.78 26.55
CA LEU A 265 3.53 4.12 26.06
C LEU A 265 4.16 5.01 27.14
N PRO A 266 5.09 5.90 26.75
CA PRO A 266 5.57 6.98 27.62
C PRO A 266 4.43 7.90 28.08
N SER A 267 4.61 8.53 29.24
CA SER A 267 3.57 9.37 29.88
C SER A 267 3.18 10.61 29.08
N ASN A 268 4.06 11.13 28.22
CA ASN A 268 3.78 12.25 27.34
C ASN A 268 3.06 11.86 26.04
N VAL A 269 2.85 10.57 25.77
CA VAL A 269 1.93 10.10 24.72
C VAL A 269 0.50 10.11 25.29
N VAL A 270 -0.20 11.21 25.03
CA VAL A 270 -1.49 11.52 25.67
C VAL A 270 -2.70 11.09 24.85
N LYS A 271 -2.51 10.81 23.55
CA LYS A 271 -3.56 10.43 22.61
C LYS A 271 -3.09 9.28 21.73
N VAL A 272 -3.97 8.30 21.53
CA VAL A 272 -3.71 7.11 20.74
C VAL A 272 -4.92 6.85 19.86
N GLY A 273 -4.68 6.59 18.58
CA GLY A 273 -5.71 6.20 17.64
C GLY A 273 -5.17 5.21 16.62
N HIS A 274 -6.01 4.84 15.66
CA HIS A 274 -5.58 3.96 14.59
C HIS A 274 -6.01 4.40 13.18
N TRP A 275 -5.22 3.95 12.21
CA TRP A 275 -5.49 4.20 10.78
C TRP A 275 -6.89 3.76 10.36
N GLY A 276 -7.48 4.52 9.44
CA GLY A 276 -8.81 4.29 8.87
C GLY A 276 -9.98 4.68 9.79
N ASN A 277 -9.72 4.97 11.07
CA ASN A 277 -10.71 5.48 12.01
C ASN A 277 -10.31 6.85 12.54
N ASP A 278 -9.17 6.95 13.23
CA ASP A 278 -8.73 8.17 13.90
C ASP A 278 -7.85 9.05 13.01
N SER A 279 -7.33 8.49 11.92
CA SER A 279 -6.67 9.26 10.85
C SER A 279 -7.68 10.13 10.08
N ARG A 280 -8.99 9.83 10.18
CA ARG A 280 -10.10 10.61 9.61
C ARG A 280 -11.04 11.07 10.72
N GLY A 281 -11.76 12.18 10.53
CA GLY A 281 -12.93 12.53 11.36
C GLY A 281 -12.71 12.73 12.87
N SER A 282 -11.48 12.68 13.39
CA SER A 282 -11.18 12.86 14.81
C SER A 282 -10.51 14.21 15.08
N ASN A 283 -10.91 14.84 16.19
CA ASN A 283 -10.32 16.06 16.75
C ASN A 283 -9.52 15.77 18.04
N GLN A 284 -9.27 14.50 18.36
CA GLN A 284 -8.63 14.16 19.63
C GLN A 284 -7.15 14.60 19.73
N PHE A 285 -6.51 14.82 18.58
CA PHE A 285 -5.10 15.19 18.47
C PHE A 285 -4.87 16.70 18.32
N LEU A 286 -5.91 17.53 18.48
CA LEU A 286 -5.82 18.99 18.31
C LEU A 286 -4.76 19.62 19.21
N ASP A 287 -4.58 19.08 20.41
CA ASP A 287 -3.66 19.63 21.42
C ASP A 287 -2.26 19.00 21.34
N CYS A 288 -1.99 18.14 20.36
CA CYS A 288 -0.68 17.52 20.17
C CYS A 288 0.21 18.44 19.33
N THR A 289 1.42 18.75 19.80
CA THR A 289 2.47 19.42 19.00
C THR A 289 3.33 18.40 18.27
N VAL A 290 3.32 17.14 18.71
CA VAL A 290 4.04 16.04 18.07
C VAL A 290 3.09 14.92 17.72
N MET A 291 3.23 14.38 16.51
CA MET A 291 2.54 13.19 16.04
C MET A 291 3.53 12.10 15.66
N ILE A 292 3.20 10.85 15.94
CA ILE A 292 3.91 9.67 15.47
C ILE A 292 2.89 8.82 14.71
N ASP A 293 3.05 8.70 13.40
CA ASP A 293 2.09 8.01 12.54
C ASP A 293 2.77 6.79 11.92
N ILE A 294 2.54 5.61 12.51
CA ILE A 294 3.27 4.38 12.19
C ILE A 294 2.73 3.70 10.93
N GLY A 295 3.59 3.58 9.92
CA GLY A 295 3.41 2.72 8.75
C GLY A 295 2.85 3.45 7.53
N ASP A 296 3.15 2.90 6.35
CA ASP A 296 2.68 3.42 5.06
C ASP A 296 1.27 2.92 4.74
N TYR A 297 0.29 3.38 5.55
CA TYR A 297 -1.07 2.87 5.54
C TYR A 297 -1.65 2.74 4.13
N THR A 298 -2.24 1.57 3.89
CA THR A 298 -3.04 1.29 2.71
C THR A 298 -4.29 0.60 3.19
N GLU A 299 -5.44 1.04 2.69
CA GLU A 299 -6.70 0.35 2.92
C GLU A 299 -6.62 -1.12 2.46
N ASN A 300 -7.59 -1.93 2.88
CA ASN A 300 -7.66 -3.31 2.44
C ASN A 300 -7.72 -3.38 0.91
N LEU A 301 -6.70 -3.96 0.27
CA LEU A 301 -6.60 -4.01 -1.19
C LEU A 301 -7.74 -4.79 -1.84
N GLY A 302 -8.25 -5.83 -1.19
CA GLY A 302 -9.42 -6.58 -1.67
C GLY A 302 -10.68 -5.73 -1.66
N ALA A 303 -10.92 -5.00 -0.58
CA ALA A 303 -12.03 -4.05 -0.51
C ALA A 303 -11.88 -2.90 -1.54
N THR A 304 -10.65 -2.41 -1.71
CA THR A 304 -10.33 -1.35 -2.69
C THR A 304 -10.54 -1.82 -4.13
N SER A 305 -10.14 -3.05 -4.46
CA SER A 305 -10.40 -3.65 -5.77
C SER A 305 -11.89 -3.89 -6.01
N ALA A 306 -12.66 -4.26 -4.97
CA ALA A 306 -14.10 -4.46 -5.07
C ALA A 306 -14.82 -3.13 -5.32
N ASP A 307 -14.42 -2.05 -4.62
CA ASP A 307 -14.92 -0.70 -4.86
C ASP A 307 -14.57 -0.20 -6.28
N TRP A 308 -13.33 -0.43 -6.74
CA TRP A 308 -12.93 -0.15 -8.12
C TRP A 308 -13.78 -0.91 -9.14
N HIS A 309 -14.02 -2.20 -8.92
CA HIS A 309 -14.85 -3.03 -9.81
C HIS A 309 -16.30 -2.52 -9.84
N CYS A 310 -16.88 -2.21 -8.69
CA CYS A 310 -18.26 -1.70 -8.60
C CYS A 310 -18.43 -0.34 -9.28
N THR A 311 -17.41 0.52 -9.26
CA THR A 311 -17.47 1.87 -9.84
C THR A 311 -17.18 1.87 -11.34
N THR A 312 -16.18 1.10 -11.78
CA THR A 312 -15.67 1.14 -13.16
C THR A 312 -16.16 -0.01 -14.04
N GLY A 313 -16.60 -1.11 -13.44
CA GLY A 313 -16.88 -2.36 -14.15
C GLY A 313 -15.63 -3.17 -14.53
N GLN A 314 -14.46 -2.80 -14.03
CA GLN A 314 -13.19 -3.49 -14.33
C GLN A 314 -12.75 -4.35 -13.15
N SER A 315 -12.67 -5.66 -13.38
CA SER A 315 -12.04 -6.57 -12.43
C SER A 315 -10.51 -6.45 -12.51
N VAL A 316 -9.85 -6.42 -11.36
CA VAL A 316 -8.40 -6.23 -11.23
C VAL A 316 -7.84 -7.17 -10.17
N ASN A 317 -6.57 -7.56 -10.32
CA ASN A 317 -5.87 -8.22 -9.23
C ASN A 317 -5.58 -7.19 -8.12
N PRO A 318 -6.02 -7.41 -6.87
CA PRO A 318 -5.85 -6.44 -5.78
C PRO A 318 -4.40 -6.01 -5.53
N THR A 319 -3.43 -6.89 -5.80
CA THR A 319 -2.01 -6.64 -5.54
C THR A 319 -1.26 -6.05 -6.74
N ASN A 320 -1.89 -6.00 -7.92
CA ASN A 320 -1.29 -5.39 -9.10
C ASN A 320 -1.54 -3.87 -9.08
N LEU A 321 -0.64 -3.14 -8.43
CA LEU A 321 -0.74 -1.68 -8.25
C LEU A 321 -0.24 -0.88 -9.47
N SER A 322 -0.56 -1.32 -10.69
CA SER A 322 -0.18 -0.65 -11.94
C SER A 322 -1.37 -0.04 -12.67
N GLY A 323 -1.09 0.84 -13.63
CA GLY A 323 -2.10 1.48 -14.47
C GLY A 323 -3.13 2.32 -13.69
N ARG A 324 -4.37 2.34 -14.17
CA ARG A 324 -5.44 3.18 -13.59
C ARG A 324 -5.81 2.77 -12.16
N TYR A 325 -5.80 1.48 -11.86
CA TYR A 325 -6.06 0.98 -10.51
C TYR A 325 -4.92 1.33 -9.55
N GLY A 326 -3.66 1.21 -9.97
CA GLY A 326 -2.52 1.68 -9.20
C GLY A 326 -2.62 3.17 -8.84
N CYS A 327 -2.97 4.01 -9.82
CA CYS A 327 -3.21 5.44 -9.61
C CYS A 327 -4.37 5.69 -8.62
N TYR A 328 -5.44 4.89 -8.69
CA TYR A 328 -6.56 4.96 -7.76
C TYR A 328 -6.15 4.66 -6.32
N VAL A 329 -5.42 3.55 -6.11
CA VAL A 329 -4.89 3.18 -4.79
C VAL A 329 -3.95 4.26 -4.26
N GLN A 330 -3.07 4.79 -5.11
CA GLN A 330 -2.14 5.86 -4.73
C GLN A 330 -2.87 7.13 -4.28
N ARG A 331 -3.88 7.61 -5.03
CA ARG A 331 -4.68 8.78 -4.62
C ARG A 331 -5.31 8.59 -3.25
N ARG A 332 -5.83 7.39 -2.96
CA ARG A 332 -6.43 7.07 -1.65
C ARG A 332 -5.39 7.07 -0.52
N ARG A 333 -4.20 6.51 -0.76
CA ARG A 333 -3.10 6.55 0.22
C ARG A 333 -2.66 7.98 0.53
N ILE A 334 -2.50 8.82 -0.50
CA ILE A 334 -2.15 10.24 -0.31
C ILE A 334 -3.28 10.98 0.43
N ALA A 335 -4.55 10.69 0.11
CA ALA A 335 -5.69 11.26 0.83
C ALA A 335 -5.68 10.89 2.33
N ASP A 336 -5.38 9.65 2.68
CA ASP A 336 -5.25 9.24 4.09
C ASP A 336 -4.07 9.91 4.78
N LEU A 337 -2.94 10.05 4.09
CA LEU A 337 -1.76 10.73 4.60
C LEU A 337 -2.04 12.24 4.83
N GLU A 338 -2.71 12.90 3.90
CA GLU A 338 -3.12 14.30 4.05
C GLU A 338 -4.09 14.48 5.22
N GLN A 339 -5.06 13.57 5.37
CA GLN A 339 -6.00 13.60 6.49
C GLN A 339 -5.29 13.44 7.83
N VAL A 340 -4.29 12.54 7.94
CA VAL A 340 -3.54 12.34 9.18
C VAL A 340 -2.68 13.55 9.53
N ILE A 341 -1.97 14.11 8.54
CA ILE A 341 -1.15 15.32 8.71
C ILE A 341 -2.00 16.50 9.18
N GLY A 342 -3.26 16.56 8.74
CA GLY A 342 -4.22 17.58 9.18
C GLY A 342 -4.75 17.42 10.61
N ARG A 343 -4.51 16.30 11.31
CA ARG A 343 -5.06 16.04 12.66
C ARG A 343 -4.68 17.10 13.71
N PRO A 344 -3.41 17.52 13.86
CA PRO A 344 -3.02 18.53 14.84
C PRO A 344 -3.45 19.96 14.45
N ARG A 345 -4.02 20.16 13.26
CA ARG A 345 -4.50 21.45 12.73
C ARG A 345 -3.45 22.58 12.78
N ALA A 346 -2.24 22.30 12.30
CA ALA A 346 -1.11 23.25 12.29
C ALA A 346 -1.49 24.67 11.82
N THR A 347 -2.30 24.78 10.77
CA THR A 347 -2.74 26.07 10.23
C THR A 347 -3.59 26.93 11.17
N ASN A 348 -4.19 26.32 12.20
CA ASN A 348 -4.98 27.03 13.20
C ASN A 348 -4.13 27.44 14.42
N ARG A 349 -2.85 27.06 14.44
CA ARG A 349 -1.89 27.25 15.54
C ARG A 349 -0.58 27.81 14.98
N PRO A 350 -0.60 28.97 14.29
CA PRO A 350 0.57 29.49 13.57
C PRO A 350 1.77 29.79 14.49
N ASP A 351 1.53 30.04 15.76
CA ASP A 351 2.56 30.34 16.76
C ASP A 351 3.18 29.07 17.40
N GLU A 352 2.72 27.89 17.01
CA GLU A 352 3.19 26.60 17.54
C GLU A 352 3.88 25.79 16.44
N GLU A 353 5.08 25.31 16.74
CA GLU A 353 5.79 24.35 15.89
C GLU A 353 5.19 22.96 16.06
N ILE A 354 4.76 22.36 14.96
CA ILE A 354 4.16 21.03 14.94
C ILE A 354 5.07 20.07 14.19
N THR A 355 5.46 18.97 14.83
CA THR A 355 6.31 17.93 14.21
C THR A 355 5.56 16.62 14.04
N ILE A 356 5.57 16.06 12.84
CA ILE A 356 4.96 14.76 12.54
C ILE A 356 6.06 13.80 12.08
N TYR A 357 6.24 12.70 12.82
CA TYR A 357 7.13 11.61 12.47
C TYR A 357 6.35 10.56 11.67
N LEU A 358 6.83 10.30 10.45
CA LEU A 358 6.21 9.37 9.49
C LEU A 358 7.16 8.19 9.22
N PRO A 359 7.29 7.21 10.14
CA PRO A 359 8.01 5.97 9.87
C PRO A 359 7.20 5.04 8.97
N GLY A 360 7.70 4.82 7.75
CA GLY A 360 7.02 4.00 6.76
C GLY A 360 7.88 3.75 5.53
N LYS A 361 7.32 3.02 4.57
CA LYS A 361 7.94 2.84 3.25
C LYS A 361 7.33 3.85 2.26
N TRP A 362 7.59 5.12 2.52
CA TRP A 362 7.13 6.23 1.68
C TRP A 362 7.93 6.30 0.40
N LYS A 363 7.24 6.60 -0.70
CA LYS A 363 7.88 6.80 -2.00
C LYS A 363 8.06 8.30 -2.26
N GLU A 364 9.07 8.64 -3.06
CA GLU A 364 9.38 10.02 -3.44
C GLU A 364 8.19 10.75 -4.11
N ASP A 365 7.41 10.04 -4.92
CA ASP A 365 6.20 10.59 -5.55
C ASP A 365 5.09 10.91 -4.53
N GLU A 366 4.99 10.16 -3.43
CA GLU A 366 4.07 10.45 -2.33
C GLU A 366 4.53 11.68 -1.53
N THR A 367 5.81 11.75 -1.18
CA THR A 367 6.40 12.91 -0.49
C THR A 367 6.22 14.19 -1.31
N ARG A 368 6.51 14.14 -2.62
CA ARG A 368 6.29 15.28 -3.53
C ARG A 368 4.82 15.66 -3.66
N ALA A 369 3.91 14.69 -3.71
CA ALA A 369 2.48 14.96 -3.75
C ALA A 369 2.01 15.69 -2.49
N ILE A 370 2.49 15.32 -1.30
CA ILE A 370 2.19 16.02 -0.06
C ILE A 370 2.78 17.43 -0.05
N ALA A 371 4.05 17.59 -0.44
CA ALA A 371 4.70 18.90 -0.54
C ALA A 371 3.90 19.88 -1.43
N SER A 372 3.37 19.38 -2.55
CA SER A 372 2.57 20.19 -3.48
C SER A 372 1.23 20.68 -2.91
N ARG A 373 0.73 20.03 -1.84
CA ARG A 373 -0.57 20.36 -1.21
C ARG A 373 -0.45 21.19 0.05
N LEU A 374 0.75 21.31 0.62
CA LEU A 374 1.02 21.98 1.89
C LEU A 374 2.05 23.09 1.69
N PRO A 375 1.66 24.29 1.21
CA PRO A 375 2.59 25.37 0.94
C PRO A 375 3.38 25.78 2.19
N GLY A 376 4.71 25.88 2.06
CA GLY A 376 5.60 26.29 3.16
C GLY A 376 6.00 25.19 4.15
N VAL A 377 5.50 23.96 4.00
CA VAL A 377 5.84 22.85 4.90
C VAL A 377 7.33 22.52 4.89
N ASN A 378 7.89 22.24 6.07
CA ASN A 378 9.26 21.75 6.19
C ASN A 378 9.26 20.21 6.09
N ILE A 379 9.86 19.66 5.03
CA ILE A 379 9.97 18.21 4.84
C ILE A 379 11.43 17.80 5.02
N GLU A 380 11.65 16.82 5.89
CA GLU A 380 12.94 16.23 6.16
C GLU A 380 12.86 14.71 5.96
N GLU A 381 13.74 14.16 5.14
CA GLU A 381 13.94 12.71 5.04
C GLU A 381 15.12 12.32 5.92
N VAL A 382 14.87 11.48 6.94
CA VAL A 382 15.88 11.09 7.92
C VAL A 382 16.00 9.58 7.92
N ALA A 383 17.20 9.03 7.76
CA ALA A 383 17.38 7.59 7.90
C ALA A 383 17.02 7.14 9.31
N THR A 384 16.22 6.07 9.39
CA THR A 384 15.76 5.53 10.68
C THR A 384 16.93 5.24 11.62
N TYR A 385 18.06 4.75 11.09
CA TYR A 385 19.24 4.43 11.90
C TYR A 385 19.84 5.67 12.58
N ASP A 386 19.93 6.78 11.85
CA ASP A 386 20.53 8.02 12.34
C ASP A 386 19.62 8.72 13.35
N PHE A 387 18.29 8.60 13.17
CA PHE A 387 17.32 9.08 14.15
C PHE A 387 17.24 8.19 15.40
N CYS A 388 17.14 6.87 15.21
CA CYS A 388 17.02 5.87 16.26
C CYS A 388 17.60 4.52 15.80
N GLN A 389 18.87 4.28 16.15
CA GLN A 389 19.59 3.05 15.78
C GLN A 389 18.80 1.77 16.10
N LYS A 390 18.16 1.72 17.27
CA LYS A 390 17.36 0.55 17.72
C LYS A 390 16.08 0.35 16.90
N ALA A 391 15.55 1.39 16.26
CA ALA A 391 14.38 1.31 15.41
C ALA A 391 14.71 0.85 13.98
N ALA A 392 15.97 0.93 13.55
CA ALA A 392 16.39 0.49 12.22
C ALA A 392 16.26 -1.03 12.05
N ARG A 393 16.28 -1.53 10.81
CA ARG A 393 16.20 -2.98 10.54
C ARG A 393 17.48 -3.69 11.00
N LYS A 394 17.37 -4.94 11.47
CA LYS A 394 18.53 -5.72 11.98
C LYS A 394 19.72 -5.76 11.01
N GLY A 395 19.45 -5.94 9.71
CA GLY A 395 20.48 -5.93 8.66
C GLY A 395 21.22 -4.60 8.61
N GLN A 396 20.47 -3.49 8.53
CA GLN A 396 20.99 -2.12 8.53
C GLN A 396 21.76 -1.81 9.82
N GLN A 397 21.24 -2.20 10.99
CA GLN A 397 21.93 -2.02 12.27
C GLN A 397 23.31 -2.70 12.27
N SER A 398 23.37 -3.94 11.76
CA SER A 398 24.61 -4.70 11.71
C SER A 398 25.59 -4.11 10.69
N GLN A 399 25.11 -3.72 9.51
CA GLN A 399 25.91 -3.11 8.46
C GLN A 399 26.54 -1.79 8.93
N ARG A 400 25.72 -0.87 9.47
CA ARG A 400 26.22 0.42 10.00
C ARG A 400 27.20 0.23 11.13
N LYS A 401 26.87 -0.62 12.12
CA LYS A 401 27.77 -0.89 13.25
C LYS A 401 29.11 -1.49 12.80
N ILE A 402 29.14 -2.30 11.75
CA ILE A 402 30.40 -2.82 11.17
C ILE A 402 31.23 -1.68 10.56
N ILE A 403 30.62 -0.78 9.77
CA ILE A 403 31.34 0.34 9.13
C ILE A 403 31.84 1.34 10.18
N GLU A 404 31.01 1.68 11.17
CA GLU A 404 31.42 2.52 12.31
C GLU A 404 32.60 1.89 13.06
N THR A 405 32.52 0.58 13.36
CA THR A 405 33.63 -0.13 14.02
C THR A 405 34.90 -0.14 13.16
N PHE A 406 34.76 -0.27 11.84
CA PHE A 406 35.89 -0.16 10.92
C PHE A 406 36.58 1.19 11.06
N TRP A 407 35.79 2.26 11.01
CA TRP A 407 36.28 3.62 11.13
C TRP A 407 36.96 3.84 12.48
N ASP A 408 36.30 3.49 13.58
CA ASP A 408 36.80 3.67 14.94
C ASP A 408 38.14 2.94 15.16
N LEU A 409 38.28 1.72 14.63
CA LEU A 409 39.53 0.96 14.73
C LEU A 409 40.64 1.59 13.91
N ILE A 410 40.36 2.13 12.72
CA ILE A 410 41.36 2.81 11.87
C ILE A 410 41.82 4.10 12.54
N THR A 411 40.88 4.95 12.95
CA THR A 411 41.19 6.26 13.57
C THR A 411 41.88 6.11 14.91
N SER A 412 41.56 5.05 15.67
CA SER A 412 42.22 4.72 16.94
C SER A 412 43.54 3.95 16.77
N GLN A 413 44.01 3.73 15.52
CA GLN A 413 45.22 2.96 15.19
C GLN A 413 45.25 1.54 15.81
N GLN A 414 44.09 0.90 15.89
CA GLN A 414 43.94 -0.46 16.39
C GLN A 414 43.87 -1.48 15.25
N ASP A 415 44.14 -2.75 15.58
CA ASP A 415 44.10 -3.82 14.60
C ASP A 415 42.68 -4.07 14.06
N VAL A 416 42.47 -3.67 12.81
CA VAL A 416 41.26 -3.95 12.04
C VAL A 416 41.32 -5.40 11.54
N THR A 417 40.72 -6.31 12.29
CA THR A 417 40.55 -7.72 11.89
C THR A 417 39.08 -8.12 11.96
N GLN A 418 38.67 -9.11 11.15
CA GLN A 418 37.29 -9.63 11.21
C GLN A 418 36.92 -10.13 12.60
N ASP A 419 37.87 -10.73 13.33
CA ASP A 419 37.65 -11.23 14.69
C ASP A 419 37.44 -10.07 15.69
N ASN A 420 38.21 -8.99 15.56
CA ASN A 420 38.05 -7.82 16.44
C ASN A 420 36.71 -7.11 16.18
N ILE A 421 36.36 -6.90 14.90
CA ILE A 421 35.06 -6.35 14.51
C ILE A 421 33.92 -7.24 15.01
N ALA A 422 34.02 -8.55 14.82
CA ALA A 422 33.02 -9.51 15.30
C ALA A 422 32.79 -9.39 16.82
N LYS A 423 33.87 -9.25 17.59
CA LYS A 423 33.84 -9.07 19.05
C LYS A 423 33.14 -7.76 19.46
N ILE A 424 33.47 -6.64 18.82
CA ILE A 424 32.89 -5.31 19.15
C ILE A 424 31.42 -5.23 18.73
N VAL A 425 31.10 -5.73 17.53
CA VAL A 425 29.75 -5.68 16.99
C VAL A 425 28.82 -6.67 17.72
N GLY A 426 29.36 -7.78 18.23
CA GLY A 426 28.60 -8.86 18.88
C GLY A 426 28.06 -9.89 17.89
N LEU A 427 28.79 -10.15 16.80
CA LEU A 427 28.43 -11.10 15.74
C LEU A 427 29.46 -12.22 15.63
N SER A 428 29.12 -13.31 14.95
CA SER A 428 30.13 -14.31 14.58
C SER A 428 31.02 -13.79 13.44
N ARG A 429 32.29 -14.20 13.42
CA ARG A 429 33.24 -13.86 12.35
C ARG A 429 32.67 -14.20 10.95
N GLY A 430 32.08 -15.38 10.81
CA GLY A 430 31.46 -15.81 9.54
C GLY A 430 30.32 -14.89 9.09
N ARG A 431 29.52 -14.37 10.04
CA ARG A 431 28.46 -13.42 9.72
C ARG A 431 29.02 -12.05 9.32
N VAL A 432 30.08 -11.58 9.98
CA VAL A 432 30.78 -10.35 9.57
C VAL A 432 31.35 -10.50 8.17
N ALA A 433 32.02 -11.61 7.85
CA ALA A 433 32.56 -11.87 6.51
C ALA A 433 31.46 -11.87 5.43
N GLN A 434 30.32 -12.50 5.71
CA GLN A 434 29.17 -12.50 4.80
C GLN A 434 28.63 -11.07 4.59
N ILE A 435 28.42 -10.31 5.66
CA ILE A 435 27.91 -8.94 5.55
C ILE A 435 28.92 -8.06 4.80
N CYS A 436 30.22 -8.17 5.08
CA CYS A 436 31.25 -7.40 4.40
C CYS A 436 31.31 -7.69 2.90
N LYS A 437 31.03 -8.93 2.48
CA LYS A 437 30.99 -9.28 1.06
C LYS A 437 29.88 -8.54 0.30
N ASP A 438 28.74 -8.33 0.95
CA ASP A 438 27.59 -7.65 0.35
C ASP A 438 27.65 -6.12 0.54
N LEU A 439 28.31 -5.66 1.60
CA LEU A 439 28.33 -4.26 2.03
C LEU A 439 29.51 -3.48 1.46
N LEU A 440 30.69 -4.11 1.40
CA LEU A 440 31.91 -3.42 1.00
C LEU A 440 32.01 -3.41 -0.52
N PRO A 441 32.48 -2.31 -1.11
CA PRO A 441 32.65 -2.22 -2.55
C PRO A 441 33.75 -3.13 -3.10
N THR A 442 34.61 -3.67 -2.23
CA THR A 442 35.70 -4.57 -2.57
C THR A 442 35.97 -5.56 -1.42
N SER A 443 36.95 -6.44 -1.57
CA SER A 443 37.36 -7.38 -0.53
C SER A 443 37.70 -6.67 0.79
N PHE A 444 37.43 -7.33 1.92
CA PHE A 444 37.74 -6.83 3.27
C PHE A 444 39.18 -6.30 3.39
N VAL A 445 40.15 -7.02 2.81
CA VAL A 445 41.57 -6.68 2.88
C VAL A 445 41.86 -5.41 2.08
N ARG A 446 41.37 -5.33 0.84
CA ARG A 446 41.55 -4.17 -0.04
C ARG A 446 40.85 -2.94 0.55
N PHE A 447 39.63 -3.11 1.05
CA PHE A 447 38.86 -2.07 1.73
C PHE A 447 39.61 -1.50 2.94
N LYS A 448 40.10 -2.37 3.84
CA LYS A 448 40.92 -1.96 4.99
C LYS A 448 42.16 -1.19 4.54
N LYS A 449 42.92 -1.75 3.58
CA LYS A 449 44.16 -1.15 3.08
C LYS A 449 43.89 0.24 2.50
N MET A 450 42.81 0.39 1.73
CA MET A 450 42.43 1.67 1.14
C MET A 450 42.01 2.70 2.18
N LEU A 451 41.14 2.35 3.12
CA LEU A 451 40.74 3.30 4.17
C LEU A 451 41.91 3.73 5.05
N VAL A 452 42.83 2.83 5.40
CA VAL A 452 44.05 3.19 6.15
C VAL A 452 44.91 4.16 5.35
N LEU A 453 45.12 3.88 4.05
CA LEU A 453 45.90 4.76 3.18
C LEU A 453 45.25 6.15 3.04
N LEU A 454 43.93 6.22 2.88
CA LEU A 454 43.23 7.51 2.78
C LEU A 454 43.27 8.27 4.10
N TRP A 455 43.06 7.60 5.23
CA TRP A 455 43.13 8.19 6.57
C TRP A 455 44.52 8.75 6.90
N ASP A 456 45.58 7.99 6.63
CA ASP A 456 46.96 8.43 6.90
C ASP A 456 47.31 9.70 6.10
N ASN A 457 46.78 9.86 4.90
CA ASN A 457 47.04 11.03 4.05
C ASN A 457 46.08 12.20 4.33
N LEU A 458 44.89 11.94 4.88
CA LEU A 458 43.98 12.99 5.36
C LEU A 458 44.64 13.89 6.42
N SER A 459 45.56 13.31 7.22
CA SER A 459 46.28 14.02 8.29
C SER A 459 47.50 14.84 7.82
N LYS A 460 47.88 14.77 6.54
CA LYS A 460 49.06 15.44 5.98
C LYS A 460 48.63 16.65 5.17
N THR A 461 48.51 17.80 5.82
CA THR A 461 47.79 18.97 5.31
C THR A 461 48.59 19.96 4.45
N ASN A 462 49.75 19.60 3.90
CA ASN A 462 50.53 20.54 3.08
C ASN A 462 51.01 19.92 1.76
N ILE A 463 50.39 20.32 0.65
CA ILE A 463 50.93 20.14 -0.70
C ILE A 463 52.06 21.17 -0.86
N PRO A 464 53.33 20.77 -1.01
CA PRO A 464 54.41 21.73 -1.19
C PRO A 464 54.26 22.44 -2.55
N GLU A 465 54.29 23.78 -2.57
CA GLU A 465 54.06 24.64 -3.76
C GLU A 465 54.90 24.29 -5.01
N LYS A 466 56.06 23.63 -4.82
CA LYS A 466 56.96 23.22 -5.91
C LYS A 466 56.91 21.73 -6.27
N ALA A 467 56.21 20.92 -5.49
CA ALA A 467 56.32 19.48 -5.63
C ALA A 467 55.48 18.90 -6.78
N LEU A 468 54.37 19.55 -7.15
CA LEU A 468 53.55 19.14 -8.30
C LEU A 468 54.29 19.29 -9.64
N SER A 469 55.08 20.38 -9.79
CA SER A 469 55.86 20.64 -11.02
C SER A 469 57.05 19.70 -11.22
N GLU A 470 57.42 18.93 -10.20
CA GLU A 470 58.53 17.96 -10.24
C GLU A 470 58.03 16.51 -10.41
N LEU A 471 56.72 16.30 -10.49
CA LEU A 471 56.14 14.97 -10.71
C LEU A 471 56.32 14.52 -12.17
N PRO A 472 56.54 13.22 -12.40
CA PRO A 472 56.41 12.61 -13.72
C PRO A 472 55.04 12.94 -14.36
N GLU A 473 54.99 13.09 -15.69
CA GLU A 473 53.80 13.55 -16.43
C GLU A 473 52.56 12.67 -16.19
N ASP A 474 52.75 11.36 -16.10
CA ASP A 474 51.73 10.35 -15.77
C ASP A 474 51.21 10.53 -14.33
N VAL A 475 52.09 10.83 -13.39
CA VAL A 475 51.74 11.10 -11.99
C VAL A 475 51.00 12.43 -11.84
N GLY A 476 51.47 13.48 -12.52
CA GLY A 476 50.81 14.77 -12.57
C GLY A 476 49.39 14.65 -13.14
N TRP A 477 49.21 13.91 -14.23
CA TRP A 477 47.89 13.62 -14.78
C TRP A 477 46.99 12.86 -13.79
N PHE A 478 47.53 11.84 -13.11
CA PHE A 478 46.77 11.06 -12.14
C PHE A 478 46.28 11.91 -10.97
N VAL A 479 47.16 12.73 -10.39
CA VAL A 479 46.86 13.56 -9.21
C VAL A 479 45.99 14.78 -9.57
N GLU A 480 46.26 15.46 -10.69
CA GLU A 480 45.55 16.70 -11.04
C GLU A 480 44.30 16.47 -11.88
N LYS A 481 44.19 15.36 -12.62
CA LYS A 481 43.08 15.12 -13.55
C LYS A 481 42.26 13.90 -13.23
N TRP A 482 42.89 12.74 -13.04
CA TRP A 482 42.12 11.51 -12.86
C TRP A 482 41.46 11.45 -11.47
N LEU A 483 42.25 11.61 -10.40
CA LEU A 483 41.74 11.51 -9.03
C LEU A 483 40.64 12.53 -8.72
N PRO A 484 40.81 13.84 -8.96
CA PRO A 484 39.77 14.81 -8.63
C PRO A 484 38.44 14.56 -9.36
N ASN A 485 38.50 13.91 -10.52
CA ASN A 485 37.35 13.61 -11.36
C ASN A 485 36.91 12.13 -11.28
N PHE A 486 37.37 11.35 -10.29
CA PHE A 486 37.06 9.91 -10.18
C PHE A 486 35.55 9.61 -10.28
N HIS A 487 34.70 10.52 -9.77
CA HIS A 487 33.25 10.40 -9.80
C HIS A 487 32.67 10.33 -11.22
N GLU A 488 33.27 11.04 -12.18
CA GLU A 488 32.83 11.04 -13.57
C GLU A 488 33.05 9.66 -14.19
N TYR A 489 34.16 9.00 -13.85
CA TYR A 489 34.47 7.66 -14.33
C TYR A 489 33.54 6.61 -13.71
N VAL A 490 33.20 6.75 -12.43
CA VAL A 490 32.19 5.89 -11.78
C VAL A 490 30.81 6.08 -12.43
N GLN A 491 30.43 7.31 -12.77
CA GLN A 491 29.19 7.58 -13.52
C GLN A 491 29.22 6.99 -14.94
N GLN A 492 30.40 6.91 -15.57
CA GLN A 492 30.62 6.30 -16.88
C GLN A 492 30.69 4.76 -16.83
N GLY A 493 30.67 4.17 -15.64
CA GLY A 493 30.56 2.72 -15.43
C GLY A 493 31.76 2.06 -14.77
N GLU A 494 32.81 2.81 -14.40
CA GLU A 494 33.89 2.24 -13.59
C GLU A 494 33.37 1.80 -12.22
N THR A 495 33.79 0.60 -11.83
CA THR A 495 33.51 0.01 -10.53
C THR A 495 34.43 0.59 -9.47
N LEU A 496 33.98 0.53 -8.22
CA LEU A 496 34.80 0.93 -7.08
C LEU A 496 36.05 0.05 -6.88
N GLU A 497 36.03 -1.16 -7.43
CA GLU A 497 37.19 -2.05 -7.49
C GLU A 497 38.24 -1.55 -8.48
N GLU A 498 37.82 -1.08 -9.65
CA GLU A 498 38.71 -0.47 -10.65
C GLU A 498 39.31 0.84 -10.11
N VAL A 499 38.51 1.68 -9.44
CA VAL A 499 39.03 2.89 -8.77
C VAL A 499 40.08 2.55 -7.72
N ALA A 500 39.81 1.56 -6.86
CA ALA A 500 40.78 1.09 -5.86
C ALA A 500 42.05 0.53 -6.51
N GLU A 501 41.91 -0.20 -7.62
CA GLU A 501 43.02 -0.78 -8.37
C GLU A 501 43.91 0.28 -9.01
N ASN A 502 43.32 1.30 -9.62
CA ASN A 502 44.05 2.42 -10.20
C ASN A 502 44.87 3.17 -9.14
N ILE A 503 44.31 3.36 -7.94
CA ILE A 503 45.04 3.95 -6.80
C ILE A 503 46.19 3.04 -6.34
N GLU A 504 45.94 1.73 -6.23
CA GLU A 504 46.97 0.77 -5.83
C GLU A 504 48.11 0.68 -6.84
N LEU A 505 47.80 0.67 -8.14
CA LEU A 505 48.79 0.67 -9.23
C LEU A 505 49.63 1.95 -9.17
N ALA A 506 49.00 3.12 -9.03
CA ALA A 506 49.72 4.38 -8.91
C ALA A 506 50.67 4.38 -7.70
N ILE A 507 50.24 3.82 -6.57
CA ILE A 507 51.09 3.65 -5.37
C ILE A 507 52.22 2.64 -5.60
N GLU A 508 51.98 1.56 -6.36
CA GLU A 508 53.00 0.55 -6.67
C GLU A 508 54.10 1.13 -7.57
N PHE A 509 53.73 1.90 -8.59
CA PHE A 509 54.68 2.50 -9.53
C PHE A 509 55.41 3.72 -8.96
N HIS A 510 54.74 4.55 -8.16
CA HIS A 510 55.24 5.87 -7.76
C HIS A 510 55.41 6.06 -6.25
N GLY A 511 55.05 5.04 -5.46
CA GLY A 511 55.12 5.08 -4.00
C GLY A 511 53.91 5.75 -3.34
N LYS A 512 53.70 5.47 -2.05
CA LYS A 512 52.57 5.99 -1.27
C LYS A 512 52.53 7.52 -1.12
N GLN A 513 53.65 8.18 -1.40
CA GLN A 513 53.79 9.65 -1.32
C GLN A 513 52.99 10.37 -2.39
N ILE A 514 52.53 9.66 -3.44
CA ILE A 514 51.65 10.24 -4.46
C ILE A 514 50.37 10.85 -3.86
N LEU A 515 49.86 10.25 -2.78
CA LEU A 515 48.67 10.73 -2.06
C LEU A 515 48.95 12.00 -1.23
N ASP A 516 50.21 12.34 -0.96
CA ASP A 516 50.59 13.59 -0.28
C ASP A 516 50.34 14.82 -1.17
N TYR A 517 50.14 14.62 -2.48
CA TYR A 517 49.86 15.68 -3.46
C TYR A 517 48.38 15.84 -3.80
N VAL A 518 47.52 15.00 -3.21
CA VAL A 518 46.07 15.00 -3.48
C VAL A 518 45.38 15.97 -2.53
N SER A 519 44.40 16.70 -3.03
CA SER A 519 43.63 17.62 -2.18
C SER A 519 42.87 16.87 -1.07
N VAL A 520 42.76 17.50 0.09
CA VAL A 520 41.97 16.99 1.22
C VAL A 520 40.53 16.69 0.78
N ASP A 521 39.93 17.56 -0.03
CA ASP A 521 38.57 17.36 -0.53
C ASP A 521 38.44 16.07 -1.35
N THR A 522 39.41 15.79 -2.22
CA THR A 522 39.44 14.55 -3.00
C THR A 522 39.61 13.32 -2.11
N ILE A 523 40.47 13.39 -1.07
CA ILE A 523 40.64 12.29 -0.11
C ILE A 523 39.33 12.05 0.66
N VAL A 524 38.68 13.11 1.16
CA VAL A 524 37.39 13.02 1.85
C VAL A 524 36.33 12.39 0.94
N ASP A 525 36.28 12.80 -0.32
CA ASP A 525 35.31 12.27 -1.27
C ASP A 525 35.60 10.80 -1.64
N LEU A 526 36.86 10.38 -1.70
CA LEU A 526 37.21 8.95 -1.80
C LEU A 526 36.76 8.17 -0.55
N ILE A 527 36.98 8.69 0.66
CA ILE A 527 36.50 8.04 1.90
C ILE A 527 34.96 7.93 1.88
N LYS A 528 34.26 8.98 1.43
CA LYS A 528 32.79 8.96 1.22
C LYS A 528 32.37 7.87 0.28
N LEU A 529 33.08 7.71 -0.83
CA LEU A 529 32.79 6.68 -1.82
C LEU A 529 32.91 5.27 -1.24
N PHE A 530 33.98 5.02 -0.47
CA PHE A 530 34.21 3.71 0.15
C PHE A 530 33.25 3.44 1.32
N MET A 531 32.86 4.44 2.10
CA MET A 531 31.94 4.27 3.25
C MET A 531 30.55 4.86 2.99
N ALA A 532 30.09 4.85 1.74
CA ALA A 532 28.83 5.44 1.29
C ALA A 532 27.58 5.14 2.16
N PRO A 533 27.50 4.04 2.93
CA PRO A 533 26.41 3.87 3.86
C PRO A 533 26.33 4.96 4.92
N MET A 534 27.40 5.67 5.31
CA MET A 534 27.44 6.60 6.47
C MET A 534 26.58 7.88 6.32
N PRO A 535 26.11 8.48 7.43
CA PRO A 535 25.17 9.58 7.38
C PRO A 535 25.83 10.91 7.03
N ILE A 536 25.05 11.86 6.52
CA ILE A 536 25.52 13.21 6.16
C ILE A 536 26.26 13.88 7.33
N ASN A 537 25.71 13.79 8.54
CA ASN A 537 26.32 14.39 9.74
C ASN A 537 27.71 13.82 10.06
N PHE A 538 27.97 12.55 9.75
CA PHE A 538 29.30 11.96 9.91
C PHE A 538 30.31 12.63 8.98
N TRP A 539 29.90 12.93 7.75
CA TRP A 539 30.73 13.59 6.75
C TRP A 539 30.98 15.07 7.07
N GLU A 540 29.98 15.75 7.61
CA GLU A 540 30.12 17.12 8.11
C GLU A 540 31.11 17.20 9.28
N GLU A 541 31.01 16.27 10.23
CA GLU A 541 31.92 16.19 11.37
C GLU A 541 33.34 15.84 10.94
N LEU A 542 33.50 14.88 10.01
CA LEU A 542 34.79 14.57 9.42
C LEU A 542 35.41 15.80 8.75
N ARG A 543 34.63 16.58 7.99
CA ARG A 543 35.14 17.83 7.40
C ARG A 543 35.58 18.84 8.45
N ARG A 544 34.79 19.05 9.52
CA ARG A 544 35.17 19.96 10.62
C ARG A 544 36.47 19.57 11.31
N GLN A 545 36.76 18.27 11.39
CA GLN A 545 38.00 17.77 12.00
C GLN A 545 39.23 17.97 11.11
N VAL A 546 39.03 18.15 9.80
CA VAL A 546 40.11 18.23 8.81
C VAL A 546 40.30 19.66 8.27
N GLU A 547 39.27 20.51 8.33
CA GLU A 547 39.43 21.94 8.08
C GLU A 547 40.45 22.52 9.09
N PRO A 548 41.50 23.21 8.60
CA PRO A 548 42.44 23.84 9.51
C PRO A 548 41.69 24.87 10.35
N ILE A 549 41.82 24.78 11.68
CA ILE A 549 41.49 25.89 12.57
C ILE A 549 42.20 27.11 11.99
N PRO A 550 41.50 28.20 11.65
CA PRO A 550 42.16 29.42 11.20
C PRO A 550 43.14 29.85 12.29
N ILE A 551 44.44 29.83 11.99
CA ILE A 551 45.47 30.38 12.88
C ILE A 551 45.41 31.90 12.82
#